data_AF-A0A060CB44-F1
#
_entry.id   AF-A0A060CB44-F1
#
_cell.length_a   1.000
_cell.length_b   1.000
_cell.length_c   1.000
_cell.angle_alpha   90.00
_cell.angle_beta   90.00
_cell.angle_gamma   90.00
#
_symmetry.space_group_name_H-M   'P 1'
#
loop_
_entity.id
_entity.type
_entity.pdbx_description
1 polymer ?
#
loop_
_entity_poly.entity_id
_entity_poly.type
_entity_poly.pdbx_seq_one_letter_code
_entity_poly.pdbx_strand_id
1 'polypeptide(L)'
;VAQTYIYPSSSYEDDQAYAAAWLAAATGDASYLETTASIFNAQYFYGISVYASWDSQWASAASLALELKNLHGVDVPSADVYESFLTTVFLPAWLNAAAWGITYTPKGLAYIDGFPWGALRYTMNAAFIVAVRANYESDETAKASQISFVQNQVDYALGSAGQSYVSGMGSG
;
A
#
# COMPACT_ATOMS: atom_id res chain seq x y z
N VAL A 1 2.72 -36.48 -8.02
CA VAL A 1 3.30 -35.42 -7.16
C VAL A 1 2.26 -34.32 -7.08
N ALA A 2 1.76 -33.96 -5.89
CA ALA A 2 0.80 -32.87 -5.78
C ALA A 2 1.47 -31.56 -6.23
N GLN A 3 0.88 -30.84 -7.18
CA GLN A 3 1.36 -29.53 -7.57
C GLN A 3 1.31 -28.61 -6.36
N THR A 4 2.48 -28.17 -5.91
CA THR A 4 2.62 -27.14 -4.88
C THR A 4 2.63 -25.81 -5.62
N TYR A 5 1.52 -25.09 -5.56
CA TYR A 5 1.45 -23.73 -6.10
C TYR A 5 2.20 -22.80 -5.15
N ILE A 6 3.37 -22.32 -5.58
CA ILE A 6 4.24 -21.44 -4.77
C ILE A 6 3.74 -19.99 -4.84
N TYR A 7 3.26 -19.57 -6.02
CA TYR A 7 2.72 -18.22 -6.29
C TYR A 7 1.37 -18.33 -7.03
N PRO A 8 0.31 -18.85 -6.39
CA PRO A 8 -1.02 -18.82 -6.99
C PRO A 8 -1.49 -17.37 -7.11
N SER A 9 -2.03 -16.99 -8.27
CA SER A 9 -2.67 -15.68 -8.46
C SER A 9 -4.09 -15.70 -7.90
N SER A 10 -4.46 -14.68 -7.13
CA SER A 10 -5.84 -14.49 -6.64
C SER A 10 -6.67 -13.53 -7.51
N SER A 11 -6.02 -12.59 -8.20
CA SER A 11 -6.61 -11.69 -9.21
C SER A 11 -5.56 -11.28 -10.24
N TYR A 12 -6.01 -10.66 -11.34
CA TYR A 12 -5.13 -10.04 -12.35
C TYR A 12 -5.52 -8.61 -12.68
N GLU A 13 -6.72 -8.18 -12.29
CA GLU A 13 -7.26 -6.85 -12.54
C GLU A 13 -6.41 -5.77 -11.86
N ASP A 14 -5.91 -6.03 -10.67
CA ASP A 14 -5.01 -5.14 -9.95
C ASP A 14 -3.65 -5.00 -10.64
N ASP A 15 -3.08 -6.10 -11.16
CA ASP A 15 -1.86 -6.05 -11.95
C ASP A 15 -2.05 -5.21 -13.22
N GLN A 16 -3.20 -5.37 -13.89
CA GLN A 16 -3.55 -4.56 -15.06
C GLN A 16 -3.67 -3.07 -14.71
N ALA A 17 -4.37 -2.75 -13.62
CA ALA A 17 -4.52 -1.37 -13.15
C ALA A 17 -3.17 -0.74 -12.79
N TYR A 18 -2.27 -1.50 -12.15
CA TYR A 18 -0.94 -1.04 -11.76
C TYR A 18 -0.01 -0.87 -12.97
N ALA A 19 -0.02 -1.83 -13.90
CA ALA A 19 0.75 -1.75 -15.14
C ALA A 19 0.32 -0.57 -16.01
N ALA A 20 -0.98 -0.31 -16.13
CA ALA A 20 -1.51 0.84 -16.88
C ALA A 20 -1.07 2.17 -16.25
N ALA A 21 -1.08 2.29 -14.92
CA ALA A 21 -0.58 3.48 -14.24
C ALA A 21 0.93 3.71 -14.48
N TRP A 22 1.74 2.65 -14.47
CA TRP A 22 3.16 2.74 -14.83
C TRP A 22 3.40 3.09 -16.30
N LEU A 23 2.58 2.56 -17.22
CA LEU A 23 2.67 2.94 -18.63
C LEU A 23 2.39 4.44 -18.81
N ALA A 24 1.38 4.99 -18.13
CA ALA A 24 1.14 6.43 -18.13
C ALA A 24 2.36 7.20 -17.60
N ALA A 25 2.93 6.78 -16.46
CA ALA A 25 4.10 7.41 -15.86
C ALA A 25 5.33 7.39 -16.79
N ALA A 26 5.57 6.28 -17.47
CA ALA A 26 6.77 6.09 -18.30
C ALA A 26 6.66 6.74 -19.69
N THR A 27 5.45 6.81 -20.25
CA THR A 27 5.23 7.31 -21.61
C THR A 27 4.75 8.76 -21.67
N GLY A 28 4.16 9.26 -20.58
CA GLY A 28 3.42 10.52 -20.55
C GLY A 28 2.04 10.44 -21.23
N ASP A 29 1.62 9.28 -21.71
CA ASP A 29 0.29 9.08 -22.29
C ASP A 29 -0.73 8.78 -21.18
N ALA A 30 -1.48 9.81 -20.78
CA ALA A 30 -2.49 9.70 -19.73
C ALA A 30 -3.66 8.77 -20.09
N SER A 31 -3.85 8.41 -21.37
CA SER A 31 -4.95 7.53 -21.79
C SER A 31 -4.88 6.13 -21.17
N TYR A 32 -3.69 5.67 -20.77
CA TYR A 32 -3.54 4.43 -20.02
C TYR A 32 -4.31 4.45 -18.68
N LEU A 33 -4.45 5.62 -18.04
CA LEU A 33 -5.14 5.75 -16.76
C LEU A 33 -6.65 5.47 -16.85
N GLU A 34 -7.25 5.54 -18.05
CA GLU A 34 -8.64 5.12 -18.26
C GLU A 34 -8.83 3.62 -17.94
N THR A 35 -7.80 2.80 -18.19
CA THR A 35 -7.83 1.38 -17.83
C THR A 35 -7.82 1.21 -16.31
N THR A 36 -6.92 1.92 -15.60
CA THR A 36 -6.87 1.93 -14.14
C THR A 36 -8.23 2.36 -13.56
N ALA A 37 -8.83 3.44 -14.08
CA ALA A 37 -10.12 3.94 -13.62
C ALA A 37 -11.26 2.96 -13.87
N SER A 38 -11.34 2.38 -15.08
CA SER A 38 -12.37 1.40 -15.42
C SER A 38 -12.35 0.19 -14.48
N ILE A 39 -11.16 -0.32 -14.17
CA ILE A 39 -10.99 -1.46 -13.28
C ILE A 39 -11.45 -1.13 -11.86
N PHE A 40 -11.02 0.01 -11.29
CA PHE A 40 -11.45 0.40 -9.94
C PHE A 40 -12.96 0.64 -9.84
N ASN A 41 -13.54 1.30 -10.83
CA ASN A 41 -14.97 1.57 -10.89
C ASN A 41 -15.81 0.27 -10.95
N ALA A 42 -15.31 -0.77 -11.59
CA ALA A 42 -15.99 -2.06 -11.67
C ALA A 42 -16.05 -2.82 -10.33
N GLN A 43 -15.13 -2.55 -9.40
CA GLN A 43 -15.01 -3.30 -8.16
C GLN A 43 -15.88 -2.79 -7.00
N TYR A 44 -16.41 -1.56 -7.07
CA TYR A 44 -17.23 -0.95 -6.00
C TYR A 44 -16.69 -1.14 -4.57
N PHE A 45 -15.36 -1.12 -4.39
CA PHE A 45 -14.62 -1.45 -3.15
C PHE A 45 -14.72 -2.89 -2.62
N TYR A 46 -15.58 -3.75 -3.17
CA TYR A 46 -15.71 -5.14 -2.69
C TYR A 46 -14.50 -6.03 -3.07
N GLY A 47 -13.78 -5.68 -4.14
CA GLY A 47 -12.61 -6.42 -4.63
C GLY A 47 -11.25 -5.77 -4.34
N ILE A 48 -11.20 -4.64 -3.62
CA ILE A 48 -9.98 -3.84 -3.50
C ILE A 48 -9.27 -4.14 -2.17
N SER A 49 -8.12 -4.81 -2.26
CA SER A 49 -7.31 -5.20 -1.11
C SER A 49 -6.47 -4.05 -0.56
N VAL A 50 -6.35 -3.96 0.78
CA VAL A 50 -5.39 -3.06 1.45
C VAL A 50 -3.98 -3.63 1.54
N TYR A 51 -3.78 -4.91 1.17
CA TYR A 51 -2.47 -5.53 1.22
C TYR A 51 -1.71 -5.27 -0.07
N ALA A 52 -0.61 -4.52 0.01
CA ALA A 52 0.34 -4.41 -1.09
C ALA A 52 1.32 -5.59 -1.03
N SER A 53 1.33 -6.46 -2.05
CA SER A 53 2.14 -7.67 -2.06
C SER A 53 2.47 -8.12 -3.48
N TRP A 54 3.01 -9.33 -3.64
CA TRP A 54 3.25 -9.90 -4.97
C TRP A 54 1.96 -10.35 -5.66
N ASP A 55 0.91 -10.65 -4.89
CA ASP A 55 -0.39 -11.15 -5.39
C ASP A 55 -1.46 -10.06 -5.39
N SER A 56 -1.12 -8.84 -4.95
CA SER A 56 -2.08 -7.76 -4.89
C SER A 56 -1.42 -6.38 -5.04
N GLN A 57 -1.80 -5.66 -6.09
CA GLN A 57 -1.32 -4.33 -6.47
C GLN A 57 -2.37 -3.23 -6.32
N TRP A 58 -3.56 -3.51 -5.78
CA TRP A 58 -4.63 -2.53 -5.62
C TRP A 58 -4.17 -1.23 -4.93
N ALA A 59 -3.54 -1.36 -3.76
CA ALA A 59 -3.04 -0.21 -3.03
C ALA A 59 -1.89 0.49 -3.76
N SER A 60 -1.01 -0.27 -4.43
CA SER A 60 0.09 0.27 -5.23
C SER A 60 -0.42 1.09 -6.42
N ALA A 61 -1.44 0.60 -7.13
CA ALA A 61 -2.06 1.27 -8.27
C ALA A 61 -2.77 2.57 -7.86
N ALA A 62 -3.55 2.53 -6.78
CA ALA A 62 -4.20 3.73 -6.23
C ALA A 62 -3.17 4.78 -5.79
N SER A 63 -2.12 4.34 -5.09
CA SER A 63 -1.02 5.20 -4.65
C SER A 63 -0.32 5.87 -5.83
N LEU A 64 0.05 5.11 -6.87
CA LEU A 64 0.74 5.64 -8.04
C LEU A 64 -0.14 6.63 -8.81
N ALA A 65 -1.44 6.31 -9.01
CA ALA A 65 -2.36 7.22 -9.68
C ALA A 65 -2.48 8.56 -8.93
N LEU A 66 -2.58 8.53 -7.60
CA LEU A 66 -2.64 9.76 -6.80
C LEU A 66 -1.30 10.50 -6.72
N GLU A 67 -0.17 9.80 -6.74
CA GLU A 67 1.16 10.40 -6.86
C GLU A 67 1.29 11.17 -8.18
N LEU A 68 0.95 10.54 -9.30
CA LEU A 68 0.94 11.19 -10.63
C LEU A 68 0.08 12.45 -10.65
N LYS A 69 -1.10 12.40 -10.03
CA LYS A 69 -1.97 13.57 -9.90
C LYS A 69 -1.33 14.68 -9.06
N ASN A 70 -0.99 14.36 -7.81
CA ASN A 70 -0.71 15.38 -6.79
C ASN A 70 0.73 15.88 -6.81
N LEU A 71 1.68 15.06 -7.26
CA LEU A 71 3.10 15.41 -7.31
C LEU A 71 3.59 15.72 -8.74
N HIS A 72 2.91 15.21 -9.76
CA HIS A 72 3.32 15.39 -11.16
C HIS A 72 2.32 16.15 -12.03
N GLY A 73 1.15 16.54 -11.48
CA GLY A 73 0.16 17.34 -12.19
C GLY A 73 -0.52 16.61 -13.36
N VAL A 74 -0.51 15.28 -13.36
CA VAL A 74 -1.21 14.46 -14.36
C VAL A 74 -2.71 14.51 -14.09
N ASP A 75 -3.53 14.66 -15.13
CA ASP A 75 -4.97 14.50 -14.99
C ASP A 75 -5.31 13.01 -14.88
N VAL A 76 -5.94 12.63 -13.77
CA VAL A 76 -6.16 11.24 -13.40
C VAL A 76 -7.66 10.97 -13.30
N PRO A 77 -8.24 10.15 -14.20
CA PRO A 77 -9.66 9.81 -14.15
C PRO A 77 -9.99 9.01 -12.88
N SER A 78 -11.18 9.27 -12.33
CA SER A 78 -11.67 8.66 -11.08
C SER A 78 -10.75 8.83 -9.87
N ALA A 79 -9.99 9.93 -9.82
CA ALA A 79 -9.09 10.20 -8.69
C ALA A 79 -9.78 10.21 -7.32
N ASP A 80 -11.06 10.58 -7.27
CA ASP A 80 -11.90 10.54 -6.08
C ASP A 80 -12.11 9.11 -5.54
N VAL A 81 -12.14 8.10 -6.42
CA VAL A 81 -12.26 6.69 -6.04
C VAL A 81 -10.98 6.20 -5.36
N TYR A 82 -9.81 6.53 -5.90
CA TYR A 82 -8.53 6.19 -5.28
C TYR A 82 -8.35 6.93 -3.94
N GLU A 83 -8.75 8.20 -3.90
CA GLU A 83 -8.68 9.02 -2.69
C GLU A 83 -9.58 8.45 -1.60
N SER A 84 -10.82 8.09 -1.95
CA SER A 84 -11.76 7.44 -1.05
C SER A 84 -11.22 6.10 -0.55
N PHE A 85 -10.66 5.26 -1.43
CA PHE A 85 -10.03 4.00 -1.02
C PHE A 85 -8.89 4.24 -0.01
N LEU A 86 -7.95 5.14 -0.31
CA LEU A 86 -6.82 5.40 0.59
C LEU A 86 -7.28 5.95 1.94
N THR A 87 -8.17 6.93 1.94
CA THR A 87 -8.54 7.67 3.16
C THR A 87 -9.55 6.94 4.03
N THR A 88 -10.46 6.16 3.45
CA THR A 88 -11.54 5.49 4.21
C THR A 88 -11.29 4.02 4.47
N VAL A 89 -10.39 3.37 3.71
CA VAL A 89 -10.13 1.92 3.84
C VAL A 89 -8.67 1.65 4.18
N PHE A 90 -7.73 2.04 3.32
CA PHE A 90 -6.32 1.68 3.47
C PHE A 90 -5.65 2.30 4.71
N LEU A 91 -5.72 3.63 4.86
CA LEU A 91 -5.08 4.33 5.97
C LEU A 91 -5.69 3.91 7.32
N PRO A 92 -7.03 3.86 7.51
CA PRO A 92 -7.60 3.38 8.77
C PRO A 92 -7.23 1.93 9.09
N ALA A 93 -7.14 1.05 8.09
CA ALA A 93 -6.75 -0.34 8.30
C ALA A 93 -5.31 -0.44 8.85
N TRP A 94 -4.35 0.28 8.25
CA TRP A 94 -2.94 0.21 8.65
C TRP A 94 -2.59 1.07 9.86
N LEU A 95 -3.01 2.35 9.91
CA LEU A 95 -2.65 3.26 10.99
C LEU A 95 -3.42 2.95 12.28
N ASN A 96 -4.68 2.54 12.16
CA ASN A 96 -5.59 2.44 13.31
C ASN A 96 -6.06 1.01 13.60
N ALA A 97 -5.58 0.00 12.85
CA ALA A 97 -6.04 -1.39 12.96
C ALA A 97 -7.58 -1.51 12.84
N ALA A 98 -8.20 -0.69 11.99
CA ALA A 98 -9.67 -0.59 11.93
C ALA A 98 -10.35 -1.80 11.28
N ALA A 99 -9.64 -2.54 10.40
CA ALA A 99 -10.20 -3.63 9.61
C ALA A 99 -9.09 -4.51 9.01
N TRP A 100 -9.49 -5.47 8.15
CA TRP A 100 -8.58 -6.32 7.38
C TRP A 100 -7.62 -7.17 8.22
N GLY A 101 -8.05 -7.58 9.42
CA GLY A 101 -7.21 -8.40 10.30
C GLY A 101 -5.88 -7.75 10.69
N ILE A 102 -5.68 -6.46 10.41
CA ILE A 102 -4.46 -5.75 10.81
C ILE A 102 -4.57 -5.45 12.30
N THR A 103 -3.51 -5.75 13.04
CA THR A 103 -3.38 -5.47 14.46
C THR A 103 -1.95 -5.08 14.81
N TYR A 104 -1.71 -4.70 16.05
CA TYR A 104 -0.40 -4.29 16.54
C TYR A 104 0.16 -5.29 17.55
N THR A 105 1.44 -5.63 17.41
CA THR A 105 2.18 -6.34 18.45
C THR A 105 2.34 -5.44 19.68
N PRO A 106 2.62 -6.00 20.88
CA PRO A 106 2.90 -5.18 22.07
C PRO A 106 4.07 -4.19 21.92
N LYS A 107 4.95 -4.41 20.94
CA LYS A 107 6.11 -3.55 20.63
C LYS A 107 5.86 -2.62 19.42
N GLY A 108 4.64 -2.53 18.90
CA GLY A 108 4.25 -1.50 17.93
C GLY A 108 4.36 -1.87 16.45
N LEU A 109 4.69 -3.11 16.10
CA LEU A 109 4.58 -3.59 14.71
C LEU A 109 3.10 -3.77 14.31
N ALA A 110 2.64 -3.05 13.29
CA ALA A 110 1.41 -3.37 12.58
C ALA A 110 1.63 -4.64 11.76
N TYR A 111 0.72 -5.62 11.81
CA TYR A 111 0.81 -6.87 11.05
C TYR A 111 -0.57 -7.48 10.82
N ILE A 112 -0.65 -8.44 9.89
CA ILE A 112 -1.87 -9.18 9.59
C ILE A 112 -1.98 -10.34 10.59
N ASP A 113 -2.98 -10.30 11.47
CA ASP A 113 -3.25 -11.33 12.46
C ASP A 113 -3.59 -12.67 11.81
N GLY A 114 -3.12 -13.77 12.41
CA GLY A 114 -3.31 -15.11 11.89
C GLY A 114 -2.58 -15.43 10.57
N PHE A 115 -1.83 -14.50 9.99
CA PHE A 115 -1.04 -14.74 8.77
C PHE A 115 0.44 -14.95 9.10
N PRO A 116 0.99 -16.18 8.97
CA PRO A 116 2.31 -16.50 9.50
C PRO A 116 3.48 -16.01 8.61
N TRP A 117 3.20 -15.46 7.42
CA TRP A 117 4.23 -15.21 6.41
C TRP A 117 4.50 -13.72 6.18
N GLY A 118 5.74 -13.32 6.47
CA GLY A 118 6.28 -12.04 6.00
C GLY A 118 5.59 -10.82 6.57
N ALA A 119 5.36 -10.78 7.89
CA ALA A 119 4.78 -9.63 8.58
C ALA A 119 5.48 -8.32 8.19
N LEU A 120 6.80 -8.24 8.37
CA LEU A 120 7.58 -7.06 7.98
C LEU A 120 7.48 -6.72 6.49
N ARG A 121 7.33 -7.71 5.60
CA ARG A 121 7.15 -7.42 4.16
C ARG A 121 5.86 -6.64 3.91
N TYR A 122 4.73 -7.09 4.47
CA TYR A 122 3.47 -6.38 4.26
C TYR A 122 3.49 -5.00 4.91
N THR A 123 4.02 -4.91 6.13
CA THR A 123 4.09 -3.66 6.87
C THR A 123 5.01 -2.64 6.21
N MET A 124 6.16 -3.07 5.67
CA MET A 124 7.07 -2.17 4.93
C MET A 124 6.45 -1.70 3.62
N ASN A 125 5.73 -2.57 2.89
CA ASN A 125 5.01 -2.15 1.70
C ASN A 125 3.92 -1.12 2.03
N ALA A 126 3.17 -1.33 3.12
CA ALA A 126 2.19 -0.38 3.58
C ALA A 126 2.83 0.94 4.02
N ALA A 127 3.93 0.89 4.79
CA ALA A 127 4.67 2.07 5.22
C ALA A 127 5.20 2.88 4.02
N PHE A 128 5.64 2.23 2.95
CA PHE A 128 6.03 2.91 1.72
C PHE A 128 4.86 3.70 1.10
N ILE A 129 3.70 3.08 0.95
CA ILE A 129 2.49 3.75 0.42
C ILE A 129 2.06 4.92 1.33
N VAL A 130 2.10 4.74 2.65
CA VAL A 130 1.81 5.81 3.62
C VAL A 130 2.81 6.97 3.48
N ALA A 131 4.09 6.67 3.25
CA ALA A 131 5.12 7.69 3.05
C ALA A 131 4.89 8.49 1.75
N VAL A 132 4.49 7.82 0.66
CA VAL A 132 4.10 8.48 -0.59
C VAL A 132 2.90 9.40 -0.36
N ARG A 133 1.86 8.92 0.34
CA ARG A 133 0.70 9.74 0.71
C ARG A 133 1.09 10.99 1.49
N ALA A 134 1.97 10.85 2.49
CA ALA A 134 2.40 11.96 3.34
C ALA A 134 3.10 13.10 2.57
N ASN A 135 3.67 12.83 1.39
CA ASN A 135 4.30 13.87 0.56
C ASN A 135 3.31 14.88 -0.01
N TYR A 136 2.05 14.50 -0.21
CA TYR A 136 1.00 15.39 -0.75
C TYR A 136 -0.18 15.56 0.22
N GLU A 137 -0.05 15.10 1.46
CA GLU A 137 -1.03 15.35 2.51
C GLU A 137 -0.97 16.81 2.97
N SER A 138 -2.10 17.50 2.87
CA SER A 138 -2.21 18.93 3.24
C SER A 138 -2.63 19.15 4.69
N ASP A 139 -3.30 18.18 5.30
CA ASP A 139 -3.63 18.27 6.72
C ASP A 139 -2.40 17.89 7.57
N GLU A 140 -1.83 18.86 8.27
CA GLU A 140 -0.59 18.68 9.05
C GLU A 140 -0.74 17.64 10.17
N THR A 141 -1.94 17.45 10.73
CA THR A 141 -2.17 16.44 11.77
C THR A 141 -2.18 15.03 11.17
N ALA A 142 -2.88 14.84 10.05
CA ALA A 142 -2.89 13.59 9.31
C ALA A 142 -1.49 13.24 8.79
N LYS A 143 -0.77 14.22 8.24
CA LYS A 143 0.61 14.06 7.77
C LYS A 143 1.54 13.63 8.91
N ALA A 144 1.46 14.29 10.07
CA ALA A 144 2.27 13.92 11.23
C ALA A 144 1.96 12.48 11.71
N SER A 145 0.69 12.07 11.69
CA SER A 145 0.27 10.70 12.02
C SER A 145 0.83 9.68 11.02
N GLN A 146 0.74 9.96 9.72
CA GLN A 146 1.28 9.12 8.66
C GLN A 146 2.80 8.98 8.78
N ILE A 147 3.54 10.07 8.97
CA ILE A 147 5.00 10.05 9.17
C ILE A 147 5.36 9.25 10.42
N SER A 148 4.62 9.45 11.53
CA SER A 148 4.86 8.71 12.78
C SER A 148 4.66 7.21 12.60
N PHE A 149 3.61 6.79 11.87
CA PHE A 149 3.41 5.40 11.51
C PHE A 149 4.62 4.84 10.75
N VAL A 150 5.06 5.52 9.67
CA VAL A 150 6.19 5.08 8.85
C VAL A 150 7.46 4.93 9.70
N GLN A 151 7.78 5.94 10.51
CA GLN A 151 8.94 5.91 11.40
C GLN A 151 8.87 4.73 12.37
N ASN A 152 7.74 4.55 13.06
CA ASN A 152 7.57 3.44 14.00
C ASN A 152 7.76 2.07 13.35
N GLN A 153 7.22 1.87 12.15
CA GLN A 153 7.36 0.58 11.46
C GLN A 153 8.80 0.34 10.99
N VAL A 154 9.46 1.36 10.44
CA VAL A 154 10.86 1.28 10.01
C VAL A 154 11.79 1.05 11.21
N ASP A 155 11.59 1.79 12.29
CA ASP A 155 12.36 1.65 13.53
C ASP A 155 12.16 0.26 14.14
N TYR A 156 10.95 -0.32 14.06
CA TYR A 156 10.72 -1.71 14.47
C TYR A 156 11.60 -2.68 13.67
N ALA A 157 11.62 -2.54 12.34
CA ALA A 157 12.43 -3.38 11.47
C ALA A 157 13.94 -3.23 11.75
N LEU A 158 14.37 -2.03 12.14
CA LEU A 158 15.78 -1.71 12.40
C LEU A 158 16.24 -1.97 13.84
N GLY A 159 15.33 -2.09 14.80
CA GLY A 159 15.68 -2.59 16.13
C GLY A 159 14.99 -1.98 17.33
N SER A 160 13.97 -1.13 17.19
CA SER A 160 13.22 -0.59 18.34
C SER A 160 12.55 -1.69 19.17
N ALA A 161 12.32 -2.86 18.58
CA ALA A 161 11.85 -4.06 19.27
C ALA A 161 12.92 -4.82 20.09
N GLY A 162 14.17 -4.33 20.09
CA GLY A 162 15.30 -4.89 20.84
C GLY A 162 16.33 -5.65 19.98
N GLN A 163 16.05 -5.89 18.70
CA GLN A 163 17.01 -6.44 17.74
C GLN A 163 16.64 -6.02 16.31
N SER A 164 17.63 -5.88 15.44
CA SER A 164 17.41 -5.65 14.01
C SER A 164 16.83 -6.89 13.33
N TYR A 165 15.90 -6.69 12.40
CA TYR A 165 15.39 -7.72 11.48
C TYR A 165 16.00 -7.60 10.08
N VAL A 166 16.98 -6.71 9.89
CA VAL A 166 17.74 -6.56 8.65
C VAL A 166 19.11 -7.20 8.83
N SER A 167 19.41 -8.20 7.99
CA SER A 167 20.68 -8.93 8.03
C SER A 167 21.87 -7.99 7.88
N GLY A 168 22.84 -8.11 8.79
CA GLY A 168 24.06 -7.28 8.78
C GLY A 168 23.87 -5.85 9.30
N MET A 169 22.68 -5.51 9.82
CA MET A 169 22.39 -4.23 10.46
C MET A 169 22.10 -4.43 11.96
N GLY A 170 22.36 -3.40 12.76
CA GLY A 170 22.15 -3.40 14.21
C GLY A 170 23.38 -3.84 15.01
N SER A 171 23.27 -3.80 16.33
CA SER A 171 24.30 -4.28 17.25
C SER A 171 24.01 -5.73 17.64
N GLY A 172 24.95 -6.62 17.30
CA GLY A 172 25.07 -7.95 17.91
C GLY A 172 25.91 -7.90 19.17
#